data_AF-A0A1J5SXQ7-F1
#
_entry.id   AF-A0A1J5SXQ7-F1
#
_cell.length_a   1.000
_cell.length_b   1.000
_cell.length_c   1.000
_cell.angle_alpha   90.00
_cell.angle_beta   90.00
_cell.angle_gamma   90.00
#
_symmetry.space_group_name_H-M   'P 1'
#
loop_
_entity.id
_entity.type
_entity.pdbx_description
1 polymer ?
#
loop_
_entity_poly.entity_id
_entity_poly.type
_entity_poly.pdbx_seq_one_letter_code
_entity_poly.pdbx_strand_id
1 'polypeptide(L)'
;MKKYFTGILVTLIMVIGILGITNPGFKQPYQLLDNQEGKLIHNYFIFSVYVHNEGLVKNEKGNYRFYRRYIGIALHFYEISPLRVKDE
;
A
#
# COMPACT_ATOMS: atom_id res chain seq x y z
N MET A 1 -10.71 40.58 16.01
CA MET A 1 -10.15 39.39 16.67
C MET A 1 -10.53 38.07 15.99
N LYS A 2 -11.82 37.78 15.72
CA LYS A 2 -12.25 36.49 15.13
C LYS A 2 -11.54 36.11 13.81
N LYS A 3 -11.33 37.06 12.89
CA LYS A 3 -10.69 36.80 11.58
C LYS A 3 -9.23 36.34 11.68
N TYR A 4 -8.47 36.87 12.65
CA TYR A 4 -7.08 36.48 12.88
C TYR A 4 -6.99 35.09 13.51
N PHE A 5 -7.92 34.76 14.40
CA PHE A 5 -8.02 33.44 15.01
C PHE A 5 -8.31 32.35 13.95
N THR A 6 -9.19 32.62 13.00
CA THR A 6 -9.48 31.70 11.90
C THR A 6 -8.25 31.45 11.03
N GLY A 7 -7.47 32.48 10.72
CA GLY A 7 -6.22 32.34 9.96
C GLY A 7 -5.17 31.47 10.66
N ILE A 8 -5.02 31.64 11.97
CA ILE A 8 -4.11 30.81 12.79
C ILE A 8 -4.58 29.35 12.80
N LEU A 9 -5.89 29.12 12.99
CA LEU A 9 -6.47 27.78 13.01
C LEU A 9 -6.27 27.03 11.69
N VAL A 10 -6.52 27.69 10.55
CA VAL A 10 -6.34 27.08 9.22
C VAL A 10 -4.87 26.75 8.97
N THR A 11 -3.96 27.67 9.30
CA THR A 11 -2.51 27.44 9.17
C THR A 11 -2.06 26.26 10.03
N LEU A 12 -2.56 26.16 11.27
CA LEU A 12 -2.24 25.06 12.18
C LEU A 12 -2.71 23.71 11.62
N ILE A 13 -3.93 23.65 11.07
CA ILE A 13 -4.48 22.44 10.45
C ILE A 13 -3.65 22.04 9.23
N MET A 14 -3.24 22.99 8.38
CA MET A 14 -2.38 22.70 7.23
C MET A 14 -1.01 22.16 7.66
N VAL A 15 -0.38 22.76 8.69
CA VAL A 15 0.92 22.30 9.20
C VAL A 15 0.80 20.89 9.78
N ILE A 16 -0.24 20.61 10.57
CA ILE A 16 -0.49 19.26 11.12
C ILE A 16 -0.75 18.26 9.99
N GLY A 17 -1.50 18.64 8.95
CA GLY A 17 -1.75 17.79 7.79
C GLY A 17 -0.48 17.46 7.01
N ILE A 18 0.37 18.46 6.74
CA ILE A 18 1.66 18.27 6.06
C ILE A 18 2.59 17.40 6.91
N LEU A 19 2.70 17.67 8.22
CA LEU A 19 3.50 16.86 9.13
C LEU A 19 2.98 15.42 9.26
N GLY A 20 1.66 15.21 9.26
CA GLY A 20 1.07 13.87 9.26
C GLY A 20 1.36 13.07 7.98
N ILE A 21 1.42 13.74 6.83
CA ILE A 21 1.76 13.10 5.54
C ILE A 21 3.26 12.83 5.43
N THR A 22 4.09 13.77 5.90
CA THR A 22 5.55 13.75 5.71
C THR A 22 6.32 13.03 6.82
N ASN A 23 5.73 12.85 8.01
CA ASN A 23 6.41 12.20 9.11
C ASN A 23 6.20 10.67 9.06
N PRO A 24 7.24 9.88 8.75
CA PRO A 24 7.14 8.43 8.68
C PRO A 24 6.82 7.78 10.04
N GLY A 25 6.99 8.48 11.16
CA GLY A 25 6.67 7.97 12.50
C GLY A 25 5.18 7.81 12.81
N PHE A 26 4.29 8.44 12.04
CA PHE A 26 2.82 8.28 12.17
C PHE A 26 2.25 7.25 11.20
N LYS A 27 3.06 6.74 10.27
CA LYS A 27 2.72 5.53 9.55
C LYS A 27 2.99 4.40 10.53
N GLN A 28 2.00 4.08 11.37
CA GLN A 28 1.98 2.78 12.02
C GLN A 28 2.35 1.75 10.94
N PRO A 29 3.29 0.82 11.19
CA PRO A 29 3.38 -0.35 10.34
C PRO A 29 2.01 -0.98 10.44
N TYR A 30 1.19 -0.79 9.41
CA TYR A 30 -0.09 -1.46 9.32
C TYR A 30 0.25 -2.93 9.56
N GLN A 31 -0.28 -3.50 10.64
CA GLN A 31 -0.36 -4.94 10.79
C GLN A 31 -1.28 -5.41 9.68
N LEU A 32 -0.71 -5.47 8.48
CA LEU A 32 -1.23 -6.10 7.31
C LEU A 32 -1.46 -7.53 7.74
N LEU A 33 -2.74 -7.86 7.94
CA LEU A 33 -3.33 -9.18 7.77
C LEU A 33 -2.28 -10.30 7.87
N ASP A 34 -2.10 -10.83 9.08
CA ASP A 34 -1.38 -12.08 9.36
C ASP A 34 -0.38 -12.51 8.26
N ASN A 35 0.77 -11.86 8.28
CA ASN A 35 2.04 -12.57 8.16
C ASN A 35 2.24 -13.41 6.88
N GLN A 36 1.83 -12.91 5.72
CA GLN A 36 2.57 -13.20 4.50
C GLN A 36 2.77 -11.90 3.71
N GLU A 37 3.99 -11.35 3.81
CA GLU A 37 4.39 -10.04 3.29
C GLU A 37 4.13 -9.92 1.78
N GLY A 38 2.99 -9.32 1.44
CA GLY A 38 2.76 -8.81 0.10
C GLY A 38 3.79 -7.70 -0.20
N LYS A 39 4.70 -7.94 -1.15
CA LYS A 39 5.69 -6.95 -1.59
C LYS A 39 5.01 -5.86 -2.42
N LEU A 40 5.21 -4.60 -2.05
CA LEU A 40 4.83 -3.45 -2.87
C LEU A 40 5.60 -3.51 -4.20
N ILE A 41 4.89 -3.51 -5.32
CA ILE A 41 5.47 -3.55 -6.67
C ILE A 41 5.35 -2.20 -7.37
N HIS A 42 4.25 -1.50 -7.13
CA HIS A 42 4.01 -0.20 -7.75
C HIS A 42 3.22 0.70 -6.81
N ASN A 43 3.58 1.98 -6.76
CA ASN A 43 2.91 2.97 -5.94
C ASN A 43 2.42 4.09 -6.86
N TYR A 44 1.11 4.26 -6.97
CA TYR A 44 0.47 5.36 -7.67
C TYR A 44 -0.08 6.36 -6.67
N PHE A 45 -0.31 7.60 -7.12
CA PHE A 45 -0.81 8.68 -6.28
C PHE A 45 -2.11 8.34 -5.52
N ILE A 46 -2.99 7.52 -6.13
CA ILE A 46 -4.32 7.19 -5.59
C ILE A 46 -4.37 5.75 -5.04
N PHE A 47 -3.46 4.87 -5.46
CA PHE A 47 -3.48 3.46 -5.10
C PHE A 47 -2.11 2.80 -5.16
N SER A 48 -1.91 1.73 -4.41
CA SER A 48 -0.68 0.94 -4.40
C SER A 48 -0.96 -0.49 -4.85
N VAL A 49 -0.07 -1.08 -5.65
CA VAL A 49 -0.17 -2.47 -6.08
C VAL A 49 0.80 -3.32 -5.27
N TYR A 50 0.29 -4.40 -4.70
CA TYR A 50 1.03 -5.37 -3.89
C TYR A 50 0.99 -6.73 -4.56
N VAL A 51 2.07 -7.50 -4.44
CA VAL A 51 2.16 -8.90 -4.84
C VAL A 51 2.44 -9.76 -3.64
N HIS A 52 1.63 -10.80 -3.47
CA HIS A 52 1.87 -11.84 -2.50
C HIS A 52 2.27 -13.14 -3.21
N ASN A 53 3.32 -13.83 -2.74
CA ASN A 53 3.77 -15.09 -3.33
C ASN A 53 3.01 -16.28 -2.71
N GLU A 54 2.22 -16.96 -3.53
CA GLU A 54 1.39 -18.11 -3.13
C GLU A 54 2.12 -19.45 -3.31
N GLY A 55 3.34 -19.44 -3.86
CA GLY A 55 4.18 -20.62 -3.99
C GLY A 55 4.49 -21.02 -5.43
N LEU A 56 5.11 -22.20 -5.55
CA LEU A 56 5.57 -22.78 -6.81
C LEU A 56 4.59 -23.85 -7.30
N VAL A 57 4.19 -23.75 -8.56
CA VAL A 57 3.42 -24.78 -9.26
C VAL A 57 4.31 -25.39 -10.33
N LYS A 58 4.48 -26.71 -10.27
CA LYS A 58 5.21 -27.48 -11.28
C LYS A 58 4.22 -28.06 -12.27
N ASN A 59 4.50 -27.89 -13.56
CA ASN A 59 3.76 -28.54 -14.64
C ASN A 59 4.74 -29.09 -15.67
N GLU A 60 4.28 -29.90 -16.63
CA GLU A 60 5.10 -30.51 -17.69
C GLU A 60 5.87 -29.47 -18.54
N LYS A 61 5.44 -28.20 -18.51
CA LYS A 61 6.03 -27.07 -19.23
C LYS A 61 7.07 -26.27 -18.42
N GLY A 62 7.31 -26.61 -17.15
CA GLY A 62 8.29 -25.96 -16.28
C GLY A 62 7.76 -25.57 -14.90
N ASN A 63 8.62 -24.89 -14.13
CA ASN A 63 8.29 -24.35 -12.82
C ASN A 63 7.70 -22.95 -12.96
N TYR A 64 6.61 -22.66 -12.24
CA TYR A 64 5.96 -21.35 -12.25
C TYR A 64 5.78 -20.84 -10.82
N ARG A 65 6.13 -19.58 -10.57
CA ARG A 65 5.76 -18.86 -9.34
C ARG A 65 4.39 -18.23 -9.50
N PHE A 66 3.53 -18.46 -8.53
CA PHE A 66 2.20 -17.88 -8.45
C PHE A 66 2.20 -16.71 -7.48
N TYR A 67 1.63 -15.62 -7.94
CA TYR A 67 1.50 -14.40 -7.17
C TYR A 67 0.03 -13.98 -7.14
N ARG A 68 -0.50 -13.59 -5.99
CA ARG A 68 -1.74 -12.81 -5.91
C ARG A 68 -1.42 -11.33 -5.94
N ARG A 69 -2.27 -10.54 -6.59
CA ARG A 69 -2.12 -9.10 -6.67
C ARG A 69 -3.26 -8.39 -5.97
N TYR A 70 -2.90 -7.37 -5.21
CA TYR A 70 -3.85 -6.53 -4.49
C TYR A 70 -3.65 -5.07 -4.87
N ILE A 71 -4.75 -4.32 -4.96
CA ILE A 71 -4.74 -2.87 -5.00
C ILE A 71 -5.13 -2.35 -3.62
N GLY A 72 -4.25 -1.58 -3.01
CA GLY A 72 -4.50 -0.78 -1.81
C GLY A 72 -5.03 0.61 -2.18
N ILE A 73 -6.25 0.95 -1.77
CA ILE A 73 -6.86 2.28 -1.89
C ILE A 73 -7.32 2.72 -0.50
N ALA A 74 -6.85 3.87 -0.01
CA ALA A 74 -7.33 4.44 1.26
C ALA A 74 -7.47 3.41 2.39
N LEU A 75 -6.44 2.57 2.58
CA LEU A 75 -6.36 1.50 3.60
C LEU A 75 -7.19 0.22 3.34
N HIS A 76 -7.88 0.14 2.21
CA HIS A 76 -8.59 -1.07 1.78
C HIS A 76 -7.81 -1.81 0.70
N PHE A 77 -7.75 -3.13 0.79
CA PHE A 77 -7.08 -4.01 -0.18
C PHE A 77 -8.10 -4.78 -1.00
N TYR A 78 -7.99 -4.71 -2.33
CA TYR A 78 -8.85 -5.40 -3.28
C TYR A 78 -8.00 -6.35 -4.12
N GLU A 79 -8.33 -7.64 -4.13
CA GLU A 79 -7.68 -8.60 -5.02
C GLU A 79 -8.06 -8.30 -6.48
N ILE A 80 -7.07 -8.23 -7.38
CA ILE A 80 -7.31 -7.83 -8.77
C ILE A 80 -7.05 -8.92 -9.81
N SER A 81 -6.07 -9.78 -9.61
CA SER A 81 -5.88 -11.00 -10.42
C SER A 81 -4.58 -11.71 -10.05
N PRO A 82 -4.54 -13.05 -10.14
CA PRO A 82 -3.32 -13.80 -9.99
C PRO A 82 -2.36 -13.54 -11.16
N LEU A 83 -1.06 -13.52 -10.86
CA LEU A 83 0.05 -13.42 -11.81
C LEU A 83 0.85 -14.72 -11.76
N ARG A 84 1.12 -15.33 -12.92
CA ARG A 84 1.98 -16.52 -13.04
C ARG A 84 3.25 -16.12 -13.77
N VAL A 85 4.41 -16.39 -13.18
CA VAL A 85 5.72 -16.10 -13.78
C VAL A 85 6.48 -17.41 -13.89
N LYS A 86 7.08 -17.68 -15.05
CA LYS A 86 7.94 -18.86 -15.24
C LYS A 86 9.24 -18.64 -14.45
N ASP A 87 9.63 -19.60 -13.63
CA ASP A 87 10.94 -19.61 -12.97
C ASP A 87 11.93 -20.13 -14.01
N GLU A 88 12.78 -19.25 -14.53
CA GLU A 88 13.86 -19.59 -15.50
C GLU A 88 15.02 -20.30 -14.82
#